data_AF-A0A959PNP7-F1
#
_entry.id   AF-A0A959PNP7-F1
#
_cell.length_a   1.000
_cell.length_b   1.000
_cell.length_c   1.000
_cell.angle_alpha   90.00
_cell.angle_beta   90.00
_cell.angle_gamma   90.00
#
_symmetry.space_group_name_H-M   'P 1'
#
loop_
_entity.id
_entity.type
_entity.pdbx_description
1 polymer ?
#
loop_
_entity_poly.entity_id
_entity_poly.type
_entity_poly.pdbx_seq_one_letter_code
_entity_poly.pdbx_strand_id
1 'polypeptide(L)'
;MKVIKYILLVLPTLLFACQSTAPDANAEEAESPDIQLHIEHGPLGWSFLVGIYGDQRFKLDSAQMDENGNLRFKRDEPYPRGVVYVLLANNASFPLIMDADQTMEVTTTITQLVPDMQIRNNVENELL
;
A
#
# COMPACT_ATOMS: atom_id res chain seq x y z
N MET A 1 -52.83 44.95 3.63
CA MET A 1 -52.59 43.50 3.47
C MET A 1 -51.29 43.35 2.68
N LYS A 2 -50.19 42.90 3.33
CA LYS A 2 -49.46 41.64 3.03
C LYS A 2 -49.22 41.49 1.51
N VAL A 3 -48.00 41.42 0.97
CA VAL A 3 -46.87 40.58 1.41
C VAL A 3 -45.54 41.08 0.82
N ILE A 4 -44.53 41.14 1.69
CA ILE A 4 -43.11 40.88 1.41
C ILE A 4 -42.93 39.66 0.50
N LYS A 5 -41.92 39.66 -0.40
CA LYS A 5 -41.08 38.47 -0.66
C LYS A 5 -39.86 38.78 -1.57
N TYR A 6 -38.68 38.66 -0.94
CA TYR A 6 -37.34 38.40 -1.51
C TYR A 6 -36.70 39.58 -2.29
N ILE A 7 -36.00 40.51 -1.63
CA ILE A 7 -34.62 40.36 -1.11
C ILE A 7 -33.72 39.64 -2.13
N LEU A 8 -33.18 40.45 -3.03
CA LEU A 8 -32.02 40.15 -3.86
C LEU A 8 -30.79 40.08 -2.95
N LEU A 9 -30.53 38.92 -2.34
CA LEU A 9 -29.33 38.66 -1.55
C LEU A 9 -28.19 38.31 -2.51
N VAL A 10 -27.38 39.32 -2.83
CA VAL A 10 -26.17 39.17 -3.64
C VAL A 10 -25.16 38.34 -2.85
N LEU A 11 -24.88 37.14 -3.35
CA LEU A 11 -23.83 36.23 -2.89
C LEU A 11 -22.49 36.69 -3.49
N PRO A 12 -21.50 37.09 -2.68
CA PRO A 12 -20.15 36.64 -3.01
C PRO A 12 -19.26 36.49 -1.78
N THR A 13 -18.99 35.26 -1.34
CA THR A 13 -17.73 34.91 -0.65
C THR A 13 -17.51 33.40 -0.68
N LEU A 14 -17.25 32.86 -1.87
CA LEU A 14 -16.48 31.61 -1.98
C LEU A 14 -14.99 31.98 -1.91
N LEU A 15 -14.51 32.25 -0.69
CA LEU A 15 -13.10 32.11 -0.35
C LEU A 15 -12.94 30.70 0.22
N PHE A 16 -12.94 29.70 -0.66
CA PHE A 16 -12.30 28.44 -0.34
C PHE A 16 -10.79 28.72 -0.33
N ALA A 17 -10.26 29.03 0.85
CA ALA A 17 -8.83 28.99 1.08
C ALA A 17 -8.37 27.57 0.74
N CYS A 18 -7.63 27.44 -0.35
CA CYS A 18 -6.88 26.24 -0.66
C CYS A 18 -5.82 26.13 0.45
N GLN A 19 -6.09 25.35 1.49
CA GLN A 19 -5.07 24.96 2.45
C GLN A 19 -4.16 23.98 1.73
N SER A 20 -3.17 24.51 1.02
CA SER A 20 -2.01 23.73 0.61
C SER A 20 -1.24 23.41 1.89
N THR A 21 -1.50 22.25 2.49
CA THR A 21 -0.54 21.61 3.38
C THR A 21 0.71 21.40 2.55
N ALA A 22 1.73 22.24 2.76
CA ALA A 22 3.03 22.03 2.16
C ALA A 22 3.49 20.62 2.58
N PRO A 23 3.97 19.78 1.66
CA PRO A 23 4.55 18.50 2.03
C PRO A 23 5.68 18.76 3.04
N ASP A 24 5.72 17.98 4.12
CA ASP A 24 6.76 18.09 5.14
C ASP A 24 8.13 18.10 4.46
N ALA A 25 8.88 19.20 4.62
CA ALA A 25 10.19 19.40 3.99
C ALA A 25 11.26 18.41 4.47
N ASN A 26 10.88 17.49 5.36
CA ASN A 26 11.72 16.45 5.94
C ASN A 26 11.16 15.04 5.68
N ALA A 27 10.14 14.91 4.82
CA ALA A 27 9.67 13.61 4.37
C ALA A 27 10.72 13.02 3.41
N GLU A 28 11.32 11.91 3.79
CA GLU A 28 12.18 11.14 2.90
C GLU A 28 11.38 10.75 1.65
N GLU A 29 12.00 10.99 0.49
CA GLU A 29 11.45 10.61 -0.81
C GLU A 29 11.48 9.09 -0.91
N ALA A 30 10.29 8.49 -1.10
CA ALA A 30 10.17 7.04 -1.17
C ALA A 30 10.74 6.52 -2.49
N GLU A 31 11.48 5.42 -2.43
CA GLU A 31 12.10 4.83 -3.60
C GLU A 31 11.10 4.03 -4.46
N SER A 32 11.48 3.81 -5.72
CA SER A 32 10.77 2.89 -6.61
C SER A 32 10.86 1.45 -6.05
N PRO A 33 9.74 0.72 -5.91
CA PRO A 33 9.72 -0.53 -5.17
C PRO A 33 10.35 -1.69 -5.93
N ASP A 34 11.00 -2.58 -5.19
CA ASP A 34 11.54 -3.85 -5.66
C ASP A 34 11.42 -4.92 -4.58
N ILE A 35 10.22 -5.50 -4.48
CA ILE A 35 9.86 -6.47 -3.45
C ILE A 35 9.94 -7.86 -4.07
N GLN A 36 10.96 -8.63 -3.68
CA GLN A 36 11.20 -9.99 -4.14
C GLN A 36 10.76 -10.98 -3.06
N LEU A 37 9.98 -11.99 -3.43
CA LEU A 37 9.52 -12.99 -2.48
C LEU A 37 9.80 -14.40 -2.99
N HIS A 38 10.18 -15.26 -2.06
CA HIS A 38 10.28 -16.70 -2.24
C HIS A 38 9.43 -17.40 -1.17
N ILE A 39 8.43 -18.16 -1.59
CA ILE A 39 7.53 -18.89 -0.70
C ILE A 39 7.69 -20.37 -0.98
N GLU A 40 8.30 -21.09 -0.05
CA GLU A 40 8.43 -22.54 -0.15
C GLU A 40 7.04 -23.17 -0.23
N HIS A 41 6.84 -23.99 -1.28
CA HIS A 41 5.56 -24.61 -1.62
C HIS A 41 4.41 -23.61 -1.85
N GLY A 42 4.72 -22.40 -2.35
CA GLY A 42 3.75 -21.38 -2.65
C GLY A 42 2.69 -21.80 -3.69
N PRO A 43 1.42 -21.34 -3.58
CA PRO A 43 0.37 -21.64 -4.54
C PRO A 43 0.54 -20.94 -5.89
N LEU A 44 0.62 -21.70 -6.98
CA LEU A 44 0.59 -21.15 -8.34
C LEU A 44 -0.61 -20.21 -8.55
N GLY A 45 -0.36 -19.04 -9.15
CA GLY A 45 -1.40 -18.10 -9.52
C GLY A 45 -1.06 -16.65 -9.22
N TRP A 46 -2.09 -15.80 -9.31
CA TRP A 46 -1.96 -14.37 -9.03
C TRP A 46 -1.90 -14.11 -7.54
N SER A 47 -0.93 -13.29 -7.15
CA SER A 47 -0.83 -12.67 -5.84
C SER A 47 -1.03 -11.16 -5.97
N PHE A 48 -1.54 -10.53 -4.91
CA PHE A 48 -1.91 -9.13 -4.91
C PHE A 48 -1.27 -8.40 -3.73
N LEU A 49 -0.76 -7.20 -3.98
CA LEU A 49 -0.43 -6.27 -2.92
C LEU A 49 -1.68 -5.45 -2.61
N VAL A 50 -2.12 -5.43 -1.36
CA VAL A 50 -3.40 -4.85 -0.94
C VAL A 50 -3.17 -3.82 0.16
N GLY A 51 -3.53 -2.57 -0.11
CA GLY A 51 -3.53 -1.50 0.88
C GLY A 51 -4.87 -1.39 1.60
N ILE A 52 -4.85 -0.72 2.76
CA ILE A 52 -6.05 -0.42 3.57
C ILE A 52 -6.15 1.09 3.80
N TYR A 53 -7.32 1.67 3.50
CA TYR A 53 -7.62 3.07 3.77
C TYR A 53 -9.01 3.17 4.41
N GLY A 54 -9.05 3.56 5.68
CA GLY A 54 -10.25 3.40 6.50
C GLY A 54 -10.68 1.93 6.53
N ASP A 55 -11.95 1.67 6.18
CA ASP A 55 -12.50 0.31 6.10
C ASP A 55 -12.39 -0.31 4.70
N GLN A 56 -11.76 0.38 3.74
CA GLN A 56 -11.66 -0.06 2.35
C GLN A 56 -10.33 -0.74 2.07
N ARG A 57 -10.39 -1.84 1.31
CA ARG A 57 -9.23 -2.53 0.76
C ARG A 57 -9.09 -2.19 -0.72
N PHE A 58 -7.88 -1.90 -1.16
CA PHE A 58 -7.60 -1.58 -2.55
C PHE A 58 -6.38 -2.36 -3.04
N LYS A 59 -6.45 -2.84 -4.29
CA LYS A 59 -5.32 -3.50 -4.94
C LYS A 59 -4.31 -2.44 -5.36
N LEU A 60 -3.09 -2.54 -4.81
CA LEU A 60 -1.94 -1.72 -5.16
C LEU A 60 -1.18 -2.28 -6.37
N ASP A 61 -1.06 -3.61 -6.43
CA ASP A 61 -0.33 -4.31 -7.50
C ASP A 61 -0.76 -5.77 -7.62
N SER A 62 -0.24 -6.46 -8.64
CA SER A 62 -0.39 -7.88 -8.88
C SER A 62 0.89 -8.48 -9.47
N ALA A 63 1.27 -9.66 -8.99
CA ALA A 63 2.37 -10.45 -9.53
C ALA A 63 1.94 -11.91 -9.61
N GLN A 64 2.49 -12.66 -10.56
CA GLN A 64 2.23 -14.09 -10.67
C GLN A 64 3.35 -14.87 -9.99
N MET A 65 2.98 -15.85 -9.16
CA MET A 65 3.94 -16.77 -8.59
C MET A 65 4.34 -17.84 -9.60
N ASP A 66 5.64 -18.03 -9.77
CA ASP A 66 6.21 -19.03 -10.65
C ASP A 66 6.21 -20.44 -10.02
N GLU A 67 6.63 -21.44 -10.79
CA GLU A 67 6.70 -22.84 -10.36
C GLU A 67 7.73 -23.11 -9.25
N ASN A 68 8.65 -22.17 -9.02
CA ASN A 68 9.67 -22.25 -7.98
C ASN A 68 9.26 -21.50 -6.71
N GLY A 69 8.03 -20.95 -6.63
CA GLY A 69 7.56 -20.18 -5.50
C GLY A 69 8.08 -18.74 -5.45
N ASN A 70 8.63 -18.22 -6.54
CA ASN A 70 9.07 -16.84 -6.62
C ASN A 70 7.97 -15.93 -7.15
N LEU A 71 7.88 -14.71 -6.61
CA LEU A 71 7.09 -13.62 -7.17
C LEU A 71 7.78 -12.28 -6.86
N ARG A 72 7.50 -11.26 -7.69
CA ARG A 72 8.12 -9.95 -7.55
C ARG A 72 7.13 -8.84 -7.84
N PHE A 73 7.01 -7.89 -6.92
CA PHE A 73 6.31 -6.62 -7.15
C PHE A 73 7.34 -5.54 -7.46
N LYS A 74 7.23 -4.90 -8.62
CA LYS A 74 8.18 -3.88 -9.09
C LYS A 74 7.45 -2.83 -9.91
N ARG A 75 7.71 -1.56 -9.60
CA ARG A 75 7.14 -0.39 -10.28
C ARG A 75 8.16 0.74 -10.35
N ASP A 76 7.88 1.72 -11.21
CA ASP A 76 8.72 2.92 -11.33
C ASP A 76 8.37 3.99 -10.28
N GLU A 77 7.18 3.90 -9.67
CA GLU A 77 6.69 4.85 -8.65
C GLU A 77 6.46 4.15 -7.31
N PRO A 78 6.76 4.81 -6.16
CA PRO A 78 6.57 4.26 -4.82
C PRO A 78 5.12 3.89 -4.53
N TYR A 79 4.92 2.81 -3.77
CA TYR A 79 3.63 2.55 -3.14
C TYR A 79 3.35 3.59 -2.05
N PRO A 80 2.06 3.89 -1.77
CA PRO A 80 1.69 4.66 -0.59
C PRO A 80 2.21 4.00 0.69
N ARG A 81 2.72 4.82 1.60
CA ARG A 81 3.21 4.37 2.91
C ARG A 81 2.09 3.79 3.78
N GLY A 82 2.43 2.81 4.62
CA GLY A 82 1.55 2.17 5.58
C GLY A 82 1.61 0.64 5.52
N VAL A 83 0.73 -0.02 6.29
CA VAL A 83 0.63 -1.48 6.29
C VAL A 83 -0.11 -1.95 5.04
N VAL A 84 0.52 -2.85 4.32
CA VAL A 84 -0.06 -3.55 3.15
C VAL A 84 -0.08 -5.05 3.43
N TYR A 85 -0.89 -5.78 2.67
CA TYR A 85 -0.97 -7.23 2.73
C TYR A 85 -0.60 -7.84 1.40
N VAL A 86 0.25 -8.86 1.43
CA VAL A 86 0.45 -9.76 0.30
C VAL A 86 -0.63 -10.83 0.38
N LEU A 87 -1.55 -10.84 -0.59
CA LEU A 87 -2.62 -11.82 -0.72
C LEU A 87 -2.23 -12.86 -1.78
N LEU A 88 -2.16 -14.13 -1.39
CA LEU A 88 -1.80 -15.25 -2.25
C LEU A 88 -3.04 -15.87 -2.91
N ALA A 89 -2.81 -16.67 -3.96
CA ALA A 89 -3.88 -17.31 -4.74
C ALA A 89 -4.79 -18.25 -3.92
N ASN A 90 -4.29 -18.81 -2.81
CA ASN A 90 -5.07 -19.64 -1.89
C ASN A 90 -5.80 -18.84 -0.79
N ASN A 91 -5.86 -17.51 -0.91
CA ASN A 91 -6.40 -16.55 0.06
C ASN A 91 -5.62 -16.42 1.37
N ALA A 92 -4.46 -17.08 1.51
CA ALA A 92 -3.56 -16.79 2.61
C ALA A 92 -2.93 -15.40 2.41
N SER A 93 -2.60 -14.72 3.51
CA SER A 93 -1.96 -13.40 3.44
C SER A 93 -1.07 -13.13 4.63
N PHE A 94 -0.11 -12.23 4.45
CA PHE A 94 0.75 -11.71 5.51
C PHE A 94 0.98 -10.20 5.31
N PRO A 95 1.24 -9.45 6.39
CA PRO A 95 1.47 -8.02 6.30
C PRO A 95 2.92 -7.70 5.87
N LEU A 96 3.10 -6.52 5.30
CA LEU A 96 4.37 -5.80 5.14
C LEU A 96 4.14 -4.33 5.49
N ILE A 97 5.18 -3.62 5.94
CA ILE A 97 5.20 -2.17 6.11
C ILE A 97 5.82 -1.54 4.86
N MET A 98 5.13 -0.59 4.24
CA MET A 98 5.68 0.27 3.20
C MET A 98 6.07 1.62 3.83
N ASP A 99 7.34 1.98 3.82
CA ASP A 99 7.81 3.34 4.12
C ASP A 99 8.62 3.90 2.92
N ALA A 100 9.64 4.72 3.17
CA ALA A 100 10.49 5.30 2.14
C ALA A 100 11.39 4.24 1.48
N ASP A 101 11.81 3.22 2.24
CA ASP A 101 12.52 2.03 1.76
C ASP A 101 11.51 0.97 1.30
N GLN A 102 11.53 0.62 0.01
CA GLN A 102 10.59 -0.30 -0.63
C GLN A 102 11.30 -1.41 -1.41
N THR A 103 12.57 -1.67 -1.09
CA THR A 103 13.38 -2.75 -1.64
C THR A 103 13.56 -3.80 -0.56
N MET A 104 13.06 -5.01 -0.80
CA MET A 104 13.18 -6.07 0.19
C MET A 104 13.18 -7.45 -0.43
N GLU A 105 13.83 -8.38 0.25
CA GLU A 105 13.79 -9.81 -0.06
C GLU A 105 13.07 -10.54 1.08
N VAL A 106 11.99 -11.25 0.76
CA VAL A 106 11.18 -12.00 1.71
C VAL A 106 11.29 -13.49 1.40
N THR A 107 11.65 -14.30 2.39
CA THR A 107 11.62 -15.77 2.28
C THR A 107 10.74 -16.35 3.38
N THR A 108 9.85 -17.28 3.06
CA THR A 108 8.97 -17.93 4.04
C THR A 108 8.42 -19.27 3.52
N THR A 109 7.62 -19.97 4.32
CA THR A 109 6.96 -21.24 3.99
C THR A 109 5.43 -21.07 3.97
N ILE A 110 4.75 -21.68 3.00
CA ILE A 110 3.27 -21.53 2.87
C ILE A 110 2.47 -21.96 4.11
N THR A 111 2.99 -22.89 4.90
CA THR A 111 2.33 -23.41 6.11
C THR A 111 2.56 -22.51 7.33
N GLN A 112 3.56 -21.64 7.32
CA GLN A 112 4.02 -20.80 8.44
C GLN A 112 4.46 -19.42 7.93
N LEU A 113 3.57 -18.74 7.17
CA LEU A 113 3.90 -17.51 6.44
C LEU A 113 4.57 -16.41 7.28
N VAL A 114 4.11 -16.18 8.51
CA VAL A 114 4.69 -15.19 9.43
C VAL A 114 5.77 -15.80 10.33
N PRO A 115 5.56 -16.96 10.98
CA PRO A 115 6.58 -17.52 11.88
C PRO A 115 7.92 -17.87 11.21
N ASP A 116 7.89 -18.30 9.94
CA ASP A 116 9.10 -18.66 9.19
C ASP A 116 9.63 -17.51 8.32
N MET A 117 9.01 -16.32 8.42
CA MET A 117 9.36 -15.18 7.58
C MET A 117 10.75 -14.66 7.93
N GLN A 118 11.57 -14.49 6.90
CA GLN A 118 12.83 -13.77 6.98
C GLN A 118 12.80 -12.67 5.93
N ILE A 119 13.12 -11.46 6.36
CA ILE A 119 13.21 -10.29 5.49
C ILE A 119 14.65 -9.79 5.50
N ARG A 120 15.10 -9.29 4.35
CA ARG A 120 16.41 -8.63 4.20
C ARG A 120 16.25 -7.33 3.44
N ASN A 121 17.23 -6.46 3.66
CA ASN A 121 17.35 -5.14 3.03
C ASN A 121 16.22 -4.18 3.42
N ASN A 122 15.48 -4.47 4.50
CA ASN A 122 14.44 -3.58 4.99
C ASN A 122 14.26 -3.76 6.51
N VAL A 123 14.85 -2.85 7.27
CA VAL A 123 14.95 -2.95 8.73
C VAL A 123 13.60 -2.93 9.42
N GLU A 124 12.65 -2.15 8.90
CA GLU A 124 11.32 -2.02 9.51
C GLU A 124 10.55 -3.34 9.44
N ASN A 125 10.63 -4.02 8.31
CA ASN A 125 9.97 -5.30 8.12
C ASN A 125 10.74 -6.46 8.79
N GLU A 126 12.05 -6.34 9.00
CA GLU A 126 12.84 -7.29 9.79
C GLU A 126 12.41 -7.36 11.28
N LEU A 127 11.72 -6.34 11.78
CA LEU A 127 11.30 -6.21 13.19
C LEU A 127 9.83 -6.61 13.45
N LEU A 128 9.09 -7.02 12.40
CA LEU A 128 7.70 -7.48 12.49
C LEU A 128 7.58 -8.89 13.08
#